data_AF-A0A9D8LYJ7-F1
#
_entry.id   AF-A0A9D8LYJ7-F1
#
_cell.length_a   1.000
_cell.length_b   1.000
_cell.length_c   1.000
_cell.angle_alpha   90.00
_cell.angle_beta   90.00
_cell.angle_gamma   90.00
#
_symmetry.space_group_name_H-M   'P 1'
#
loop_
_entity.id
_entity.type
_entity.pdbx_description
1 polymer ?
#
loop_
_entity_poly.entity_id
_entity_poly.type
_entity_poly.pdbx_seq_one_letter_code
_entity_poly.pdbx_strand_id
1 'polypeptide(L)'
;MVSVEQFVPTLYGHDAVGTHTLATREALRQAGLDCRVWAEDLDPRFRLSARRYRRYGRGRWQRESRSTVFLYQVSTGSDGLADFLLRRREPLLCYYHNVTPAPYYEPFDGVAAEQLRRGREDLPRLARRVRIGFAASEFSAQELRAAGVRDVRV
;
A
#
# COMPACT_ATOMS: atom_id res chain seq x y z
N MET A 1 -14.00 -10.73 -14.41
CA MET A 1 -13.70 -10.90 -12.97
C MET A 1 -12.73 -9.79 -12.57
N VAL A 2 -13.03 -9.06 -11.48
CA VAL A 2 -12.17 -7.97 -10.99
C VAL A 2 -10.95 -8.58 -10.27
N SER A 3 -9.79 -7.96 -10.42
CA SER A 3 -8.56 -8.32 -9.70
C SER A 3 -8.09 -7.13 -8.86
N VAL A 4 -7.78 -7.38 -7.59
CA VAL A 4 -7.23 -6.39 -6.65
C VAL A 4 -5.75 -6.67 -6.43
N GLU A 5 -4.91 -5.76 -6.89
CA GLU A 5 -3.46 -5.83 -6.73
C GLU A 5 -3.07 -4.98 -5.53
N GLN A 6 -2.76 -5.63 -4.42
CA GLN A 6 -2.30 -4.95 -3.22
C GLN A 6 -0.82 -4.64 -3.34
N PHE A 7 -0.44 -3.40 -3.03
CA PHE A 7 0.94 -2.95 -2.99
C PHE A 7 1.30 -2.51 -1.58
N VAL A 8 2.46 -2.90 -1.07
CA VAL A 8 2.93 -2.56 0.28
C VAL A 8 4.44 -2.29 0.26
N PRO A 9 4.95 -1.26 0.97
CA PRO A 9 6.39 -1.03 1.05
C PRO A 9 7.13 -2.21 1.67
N THR A 10 6.68 -2.67 2.85
CA THR A 10 7.29 -3.78 3.58
C THR A 10 6.24 -4.81 3.95
N LEU A 11 6.51 -6.08 3.66
CA LEU A 11 5.70 -7.20 4.12
C LEU A 11 6.53 -8.05 5.07
N TYR A 12 6.42 -7.73 6.36
CA TYR A 12 7.04 -8.47 7.45
C TYR A 12 6.00 -9.19 8.31
N GLY A 13 6.51 -10.09 9.16
CA GLY A 13 5.68 -10.92 10.03
C GLY A 13 5.61 -10.30 11.41
N HIS A 14 4.51 -10.54 12.11
CA HIS A 14 4.28 -10.04 13.47
C HIS A 14 4.18 -8.50 13.55
N ASP A 15 3.88 -7.84 12.43
CA ASP A 15 3.52 -6.41 12.41
C ASP A 15 2.06 -6.23 11.95
N ALA A 16 1.51 -5.05 12.27
CA ALA A 16 0.10 -4.74 12.00
C ALA A 16 -0.19 -4.61 10.49
N VAL A 17 0.74 -4.05 9.72
CA VAL A 17 0.58 -3.75 8.29
C VAL A 17 0.53 -5.05 7.49
N GLY A 18 1.47 -5.96 7.73
CA GLY A 18 1.55 -7.26 7.08
C GLY A 18 0.37 -8.15 7.45
N THR A 19 0.00 -8.18 8.74
CA THR A 19 -1.20 -8.90 9.21
C THR A 19 -2.45 -8.38 8.50
N HIS A 20 -2.65 -7.06 8.46
CA HIS A 20 -3.80 -6.45 7.80
C HIS A 20 -3.80 -6.70 6.28
N THR A 21 -2.64 -6.58 5.61
CA THR A 21 -2.51 -6.79 4.16
C THR A 21 -2.91 -8.22 3.77
N LEU A 22 -2.47 -9.22 4.55
CA LEU A 22 -2.80 -10.62 4.31
C LEU A 22 -4.27 -10.93 4.65
N ALA A 23 -4.79 -10.36 5.74
CA ALA A 23 -6.21 -10.49 6.08
C ALA A 23 -7.12 -9.86 5.01
N THR A 24 -6.75 -8.68 4.51
CA THR A 24 -7.45 -8.01 3.39
C THR A 24 -7.46 -8.89 2.15
N ARG A 25 -6.33 -9.54 1.82
CA ARG A 25 -6.25 -10.46 0.68
C ARG A 25 -7.24 -11.61 0.82
N GLU A 26 -7.31 -12.20 2.01
CA GLU A 26 -8.19 -13.33 2.29
C GLU A 26 -9.66 -12.92 2.24
N ALA A 27 -10.04 -11.82 2.87
CA ALA A 27 -11.40 -11.29 2.84
C ALA A 27 -11.87 -11.00 1.39
N LEU A 28 -11.02 -10.40 0.56
CA LEU A 28 -11.34 -10.14 -0.86
C LEU A 28 -11.54 -11.44 -1.65
N ARG A 29 -10.73 -12.47 -1.37
CA ARG A 29 -10.87 -13.80 -2.01
C ARG A 29 -12.15 -14.51 -1.59
N GLN A 30 -12.50 -14.44 -0.31
CA GLN A 30 -13.77 -14.97 0.20
C GLN A 30 -14.98 -14.27 -0.42
N ALA A 31 -14.84 -12.98 -0.75
CA ALA A 31 -15.84 -12.23 -1.51
C ALA A 31 -15.84 -12.53 -3.03
N GLY A 32 -15.07 -13.51 -3.51
CA GLY A 32 -15.03 -13.93 -4.91
C GLY A 32 -14.17 -13.05 -5.83
N LEU A 33 -13.33 -12.18 -5.28
CA LEU A 33 -12.38 -11.36 -6.03
C LEU A 33 -11.02 -12.05 -6.13
N ASP A 34 -10.32 -11.86 -7.25
CA ASP A 34 -8.91 -12.21 -7.30
C ASP A 34 -8.10 -11.16 -6.53
N CYS A 35 -7.18 -11.59 -5.68
CA CYS A 35 -6.34 -10.69 -4.92
C CYS A 35 -4.90 -11.21 -4.78
N ARG A 36 -3.94 -10.35 -5.09
CA ARG A 36 -2.50 -10.62 -5.04
C ARG A 36 -1.78 -9.52 -4.27
N VAL A 37 -0.64 -9.87 -3.66
CA VAL A 37 0.16 -8.94 -2.87
C VAL A 37 1.53 -8.74 -3.51
N TRP A 38 1.92 -7.48 -3.65
CA TRP A 38 3.15 -7.01 -4.24
C TRP A 38 3.89 -6.14 -3.23
N ALA A 39 5.04 -6.61 -2.77
CA ALA A 39 5.83 -5.90 -1.78
C ALA A 39 7.08 -5.28 -2.43
N GLU A 40 7.55 -4.15 -1.91
CA GLU A 40 8.90 -3.67 -2.22
C GLU A 40 9.96 -4.50 -1.53
N ASP A 41 9.81 -4.65 -0.22
CA ASP A 41 10.58 -5.55 0.59
C ASP A 41 9.70 -6.58 1.29
N LEU A 42 10.17 -7.82 1.41
CA LEU A 42 9.40 -8.88 2.05
C LEU A 42 10.28 -9.91 2.75
N ASP A 43 9.78 -10.39 3.89
CA ASP A 43 10.33 -11.56 4.57
C ASP A 43 10.33 -12.79 3.64
N PRO A 44 11.42 -13.58 3.60
CA PRO A 44 11.45 -14.87 2.91
C PRO A 44 10.24 -15.78 3.20
N ARG A 45 9.68 -15.72 4.41
CA ARG A 45 8.50 -16.49 4.83
C ARG A 45 7.25 -16.19 3.99
N PHE A 46 7.13 -15.00 3.40
CA PHE A 46 5.97 -14.62 2.58
C PHE A 46 6.15 -14.85 1.08
N ARG A 47 7.22 -15.52 0.63
CA ARG A 47 7.48 -15.74 -0.82
C ARG A 47 6.39 -16.53 -1.55
N LEU A 48 5.60 -17.34 -0.84
CA LEU A 48 4.43 -18.03 -1.41
C LEU A 48 3.15 -17.17 -1.40
N SER A 49 3.14 -16.11 -0.59
CA SER A 49 1.99 -15.24 -0.36
C SER A 49 2.05 -13.92 -1.12
N ALA A 50 3.26 -13.46 -1.45
CA ALA A 50 3.51 -12.18 -2.09
C ALA A 50 4.70 -12.25 -3.06
N ARG A 51 4.80 -11.27 -3.94
CA ARG A 51 5.90 -11.13 -4.91
C ARG A 51 6.50 -9.73 -4.84
N ARG A 52 7.74 -9.57 -5.30
CA ARG A 52 8.32 -8.22 -5.43
C ARG A 52 7.55 -7.40 -6.48
N TYR A 53 7.17 -6.16 -6.16
CA TYR A 53 6.37 -5.31 -7.08
C TYR A 53 7.07 -5.07 -8.42
N ARG A 54 8.41 -5.05 -8.45
CA ARG A 54 9.17 -4.89 -9.71
C ARG A 54 8.96 -6.04 -10.72
N ARG A 55 8.34 -7.14 -10.30
CA ARG A 55 7.91 -8.25 -11.17
C ARG A 55 6.50 -8.04 -11.74
N TYR A 56 5.74 -7.08 -11.23
CA TYR A 56 4.46 -6.68 -11.80
C TYR A 56 4.66 -6.20 -13.24
N GLY A 57 3.83 -6.65 -14.18
CA GLY A 57 3.90 -6.31 -15.60
C GLY A 57 4.78 -7.25 -16.43
N ARG A 58 5.58 -8.12 -15.81
CA ARG A 58 6.57 -8.96 -16.51
C ARG A 58 6.10 -10.39 -16.81
N GLY A 59 4.91 -10.79 -16.35
CA GLY A 59 4.42 -12.16 -16.45
C GLY A 59 3.28 -12.34 -17.46
N ARG A 60 3.17 -13.54 -18.06
CA ARG A 60 2.07 -13.90 -18.97
C ARG A 60 0.68 -13.87 -18.31
N TRP A 61 0.60 -14.06 -16.99
CA TRP A 61 -0.61 -14.09 -16.16
C TRP A 61 -1.38 -12.76 -16.07
N GLN A 62 -0.83 -11.67 -16.60
CA GLN A 62 -1.49 -10.35 -16.68
C GLN A 62 -2.10 -10.07 -18.05
N ARG A 63 -1.94 -10.96 -19.03
CA ARG A 63 -2.49 -10.80 -20.38
C ARG A 63 -3.98 -11.13 -20.47
N GLU A 64 -4.58 -11.62 -19.39
CA GLU A 64 -6.03 -11.78 -19.31
C GLU A 64 -6.70 -10.41 -19.13
N SER A 65 -7.68 -10.09 -19.98
CA SER A 65 -8.49 -8.87 -19.92
C SER A 65 -9.34 -8.83 -18.64
N ARG A 66 -8.72 -8.50 -17.51
CA ARG A 66 -9.37 -8.35 -16.21
C ARG A 66 -9.42 -6.88 -15.84
N SER A 67 -10.54 -6.44 -15.28
CA SER A 67 -10.63 -5.12 -14.65
C SER A 67 -9.78 -5.13 -13.38
N THR A 68 -8.67 -4.41 -13.40
CA THR A 68 -7.71 -4.40 -12.30
C THR A 68 -7.81 -3.12 -11.48
N VAL A 69 -7.86 -3.26 -10.16
CA VAL A 69 -7.83 -2.15 -9.18
C VAL A 69 -6.60 -2.31 -8.31
N PHE A 70 -5.94 -1.19 -8.00
CA PHE A 70 -4.77 -1.16 -7.14
C PHE A 70 -5.19 -0.73 -5.74
N LEU A 71 -4.69 -1.44 -4.72
CA LEU A 71 -4.87 -1.08 -3.32
C LEU A 71 -3.50 -0.88 -2.68
N TYR A 72 -3.13 0.36 -2.39
CA TYR A 72 -1.86 0.69 -1.74
C TYR A 72 -2.00 0.72 -0.22
N GLN A 73 -1.23 -0.13 0.46
CA GLN A 73 -1.11 -0.18 1.92
C GLN A 73 -0.06 0.86 2.34
N VAL A 74 -0.50 2.07 2.70
CA VAL A 74 0.37 3.19 3.05
C VAL A 74 0.85 3.00 4.50
N SER A 75 2.14 2.74 4.70
CA SER A 75 2.69 2.40 6.02
C SER A 75 4.07 3.01 6.33
N THR A 76 4.97 3.02 5.36
CA THR A 76 6.30 3.64 5.44
C THR A 76 6.68 4.23 4.09
N GLY A 77 7.83 4.89 4.03
CA GLY A 77 8.46 5.28 2.78
C GLY A 77 8.73 4.11 1.86
N SER A 78 8.86 4.42 0.58
CA SER A 78 9.22 3.46 -0.45
C SER A 78 10.39 3.93 -1.30
N ASP A 79 11.20 2.98 -1.78
CA ASP A 79 12.28 3.14 -2.75
C ASP A 79 11.80 2.82 -4.18
N GLY A 80 10.81 3.62 -4.61
CA GLY A 80 10.29 3.62 -5.97
C GLY A 80 8.90 3.00 -6.14
N LEU A 81 8.31 2.39 -5.11
CA LEU A 81 6.93 1.89 -5.19
C LEU A 81 5.92 3.02 -5.41
N ALA A 82 6.00 4.13 -4.68
CA ALA A 82 5.12 5.28 -4.88
C ALA A 82 5.21 5.83 -6.31
N ASP A 83 6.44 5.99 -6.82
CA ASP A 83 6.71 6.40 -8.19
C ASP A 83 6.15 5.42 -9.23
N PHE A 84 6.28 4.12 -8.96
CA PHE A 84 5.67 3.09 -9.79
C PHE A 84 4.16 3.30 -9.83
N LEU A 85 3.48 3.42 -8.69
CA LEU A 85 2.05 3.63 -8.59
C LEU A 85 1.59 4.91 -9.30
N LEU A 86 2.35 6.02 -9.19
CA LEU A 86 2.06 7.28 -9.88
C LEU A 86 2.00 7.11 -11.40
N ARG A 87 2.85 6.26 -11.99
CA ARG A 87 2.92 6.05 -13.45
C ARG A 87 1.88 5.10 -14.03
N ARG A 88 1.11 4.40 -13.19
CA ARG A 88 0.13 3.39 -13.64
C ARG A 88 -1.12 4.02 -14.25
N ARG A 89 -2.05 3.22 -14.75
CA ARG A 89 -3.36 3.74 -15.21
C ARG A 89 -4.54 3.13 -14.47
N GLU A 90 -4.28 2.04 -13.74
CA GLU A 90 -5.27 1.36 -12.93
C GLU A 90 -5.85 2.30 -11.86
N PRO A 91 -7.16 2.19 -11.56
CA PRO A 91 -7.78 2.85 -10.42
C PRO A 91 -6.97 2.58 -9.16
N LEU A 92 -6.58 3.62 -8.44
CA LEU A 92 -5.83 3.50 -7.20
C LEU A 92 -6.74 3.78 -6.00
N LEU A 93 -6.77 2.83 -5.08
CA LEU A 93 -7.29 2.97 -3.72
C LEU A 93 -6.11 2.93 -2.76
N CYS A 94 -6.26 3.46 -1.55
CA CYS A 94 -5.28 3.27 -0.50
C CYS A 94 -5.91 2.92 0.84
N TYR A 95 -5.17 2.21 1.69
CA TYR A 95 -5.47 2.06 3.11
C TYR A 95 -4.32 2.68 3.90
N TYR A 96 -4.64 3.61 4.80
CA TYR A 96 -3.66 4.39 5.55
C TYR A 96 -3.45 3.84 6.96
N HIS A 97 -2.23 3.34 7.21
CA HIS A 97 -1.83 2.73 8.49
C HIS A 97 -1.31 3.72 9.53
N ASN A 98 -1.51 5.04 9.33
CA ASN A 98 -1.01 6.10 10.22
C ASN A 98 0.52 6.09 10.35
N VAL A 99 1.19 6.93 9.55
CA VAL A 99 2.65 6.98 9.51
C VAL A 99 3.16 7.91 10.61
N THR A 100 3.82 7.34 11.63
CA THR A 100 4.38 8.12 12.75
C THR A 100 5.28 9.26 12.25
N PRO A 101 5.16 10.49 12.79
CA PRO A 101 6.06 11.58 12.43
C PRO A 101 7.53 11.26 12.74
N ALA A 102 8.42 11.55 11.78
CA ALA A 102 9.85 11.28 11.87
C ALA A 102 10.55 11.83 13.14
N PRO A 103 10.22 13.02 13.67
CA PRO A 103 10.89 13.56 14.87
C PRO A 103 10.80 12.67 16.11
N TYR A 104 9.81 11.78 16.19
CA TYR A 104 9.70 10.81 17.29
C TYR A 104 10.74 9.68 17.20
N TYR A 105 11.33 9.46 16.03
CA TYR A 105 12.34 8.41 15.77
C TYR A 105 13.77 8.96 15.60
N GLU A 106 13.92 10.24 15.23
CA GLU A 106 15.23 10.86 14.94
C GLU A 106 16.31 10.63 16.02
N PRO A 107 16.00 10.70 17.34
CA PRO A 107 17.02 10.47 18.38
C PRO A 107 17.45 9.01 18.54
N PHE A 108 16.67 8.06 18.01
CA PHE A 108 16.82 6.64 18.30
C PHE A 108 17.26 5.84 17.06
N ASP A 109 16.69 6.16 15.90
CA ASP A 109 16.93 5.46 14.64
C ASP A 109 16.72 6.40 13.45
N GLY A 110 17.83 6.91 12.92
CA GLY A 110 17.81 7.81 11.76
C GLY A 110 17.33 7.15 10.48
N VAL A 111 17.51 5.83 10.32
CA VAL A 111 17.05 5.09 9.14
C VAL A 111 15.52 4.98 9.19
N ALA A 112 14.96 4.59 10.34
CA ALA A 112 13.51 4.55 10.53
C ALA A 112 12.89 5.94 10.36
N ALA A 113 13.50 6.99 10.94
CA ALA A 113 13.03 8.36 10.80
C ALA A 113 12.96 8.80 9.32
N GLU A 114 13.97 8.47 8.51
CA GLU A 114 13.97 8.76 7.07
C GLU A 114 12.87 7.99 6.32
N GLN A 115 12.65 6.71 6.66
CA GLN A 115 11.56 5.95 6.05
C GLN A 115 10.19 6.55 6.40
N LEU A 116 9.98 6.97 7.65
CA LEU A 116 8.75 7.64 8.06
C LEU A 116 8.54 8.98 7.33
N ARG A 117 9.61 9.78 7.23
CA ARG A 117 9.61 11.06 6.49
C ARG A 117 9.18 10.85 5.04
N ARG A 118 9.82 9.93 4.33
CA ARG A 118 9.47 9.57 2.94
C ARG A 118 8.03 9.08 2.82
N GLY A 119 7.56 8.24 3.75
CA GLY A 119 6.18 7.74 3.73
C GLY A 119 5.14 8.86 3.82
N ARG A 120 5.43 9.89 4.63
CA ARG A 120 4.58 11.07 4.74
C ARG A 120 4.68 11.99 3.52
N GLU A 121 5.85 12.09 2.89
CA GLU A 121 6.05 12.86 1.64
C GLU A 121 5.41 12.19 0.42
N ASP A 122 5.39 10.86 0.36
CA ASP A 122 4.76 10.08 -0.72
C ASP A 122 3.23 10.20 -0.72
N LEU A 123 2.62 10.37 0.46
CA LEU A 123 1.17 10.43 0.61
C LEU A 123 0.51 11.55 -0.22
N PRO A 124 0.86 12.84 -0.07
CA PRO A 124 0.26 13.91 -0.86
C PRO A 124 0.57 13.80 -2.36
N ARG A 125 1.71 13.21 -2.73
CA ARG A 125 2.06 12.94 -4.14
C ARG A 125 1.05 11.98 -4.76
N LEU A 126 0.71 10.90 -4.05
CA LEU A 126 -0.25 9.89 -4.49
C LEU A 126 -1.71 10.32 -4.33
N ALA A 127 -2.03 11.21 -3.38
CA ALA A 127 -3.39 11.56 -3.01
C ALA A 127 -4.28 11.99 -4.20
N ARG A 128 -3.71 12.73 -5.16
CA ARG A 128 -4.44 13.18 -6.38
C ARG A 128 -4.92 12.03 -7.27
N ARG A 129 -4.28 10.87 -7.17
CA ARG A 129 -4.60 9.65 -7.94
C ARG A 129 -5.54 8.72 -7.16
N VAL A 130 -5.52 8.80 -5.84
CA VAL A 130 -6.36 7.97 -4.97
C VAL A 130 -7.82 8.33 -5.18
N ARG A 131 -8.61 7.33 -5.59
CA ARG A 131 -10.07 7.47 -5.75
C ARG A 131 -10.81 7.34 -4.44
N ILE A 132 -10.41 6.38 -3.60
CA ILE A 132 -10.95 6.17 -2.25
C ILE A 132 -9.78 5.83 -1.32
N GLY A 133 -9.69 6.54 -0.21
CA GLY A 133 -8.79 6.24 0.89
C GLY A 133 -9.56 5.60 2.05
N PHE A 134 -9.02 4.53 2.60
CA PHE A 134 -9.53 3.86 3.79
C PHE A 134 -8.63 4.20 4.98
N ALA A 135 -9.23 4.40 6.15
CA ALA A 135 -8.54 4.76 7.37
C ALA A 135 -9.13 3.98 8.54
N ALA A 136 -8.30 3.50 9.46
CA ALA A 136 -8.76 2.76 10.65
C ALA A 136 -9.44 3.67 11.70
N SER A 137 -9.33 4.99 11.55
CA SER A 137 -9.82 5.97 12.53
C SER A 137 -10.06 7.33 11.87
N GLU A 138 -10.85 8.17 12.52
CA GLU A 138 -11.06 9.55 12.07
C GLU A 138 -9.76 10.39 12.12
N PHE A 139 -8.83 10.08 13.04
CA PHE A 139 -7.50 10.70 13.07
C PHE A 139 -6.75 10.43 11.75
N SER A 140 -6.64 9.15 11.36
CA SER A 140 -6.02 8.74 10.10
C SER A 140 -6.75 9.31 8.88
N ALA A 141 -8.08 9.42 8.96
CA ALA A 141 -8.90 9.99 7.89
C ALA A 141 -8.63 11.47 7.67
N GLN A 142 -8.46 12.24 8.76
CA GLN A 142 -8.09 13.65 8.68
C GLN A 142 -6.74 13.85 7.98
N GLU A 143 -5.74 13.00 8.25
CA GLU A 143 -4.46 13.04 7.54
C GLU A 143 -4.61 12.75 6.04
N LEU A 144 -5.43 11.76 5.66
CA LEU A 144 -5.75 11.50 4.26
C LEU A 144 -6.42 12.68 3.56
N ARG A 145 -7.41 13.31 4.22
CA ARG A 145 -8.10 14.50 3.69
C ARG A 145 -7.14 15.68 3.55
N ALA A 146 -6.30 15.91 4.55
CA ALA A 146 -5.27 16.95 4.53
C ALA A 146 -4.23 16.72 3.42
N ALA A 147 -3.90 15.47 3.12
CA ALA A 147 -3.04 15.11 1.99
C ALA A 147 -3.72 15.31 0.62
N GLY A 148 -5.04 15.49 0.58
CA GLY A 148 -5.80 15.80 -0.63
C GLY A 148 -6.64 14.64 -1.19
N VAL A 149 -6.84 13.56 -0.45
CA VAL A 149 -7.75 12.47 -0.84
C VAL A 149 -9.19 12.95 -0.64
N ARG A 150 -10.01 12.85 -1.71
CA ARG A 150 -11.36 13.44 -1.74
C ARG A 150 -12.45 12.55 -1.16
N ASP A 151 -12.37 11.23 -1.38
CA ASP A 151 -13.28 10.25 -0.79
C ASP A 151 -12.51 9.43 0.25
N VAL A 152 -12.85 9.62 1.52
CA VAL A 152 -12.21 8.94 2.65
C VAL A 152 -13.26 8.20 3.46
N ARG A 153 -13.02 6.91 3.71
CA ARG A 153 -13.88 6.01 4.49
C ARG A 153 -13.16 5.56 5.76
N VAL A 154 -13.87 5.61 6.87
CA VAL A 154 -13.46 5.09 8.18
C VAL A 154 -14.14 3.75 8.39
#